data_AF-A0A4Z2BBQ8-F1
#
_entry.id   AF-A0A4Z2BBQ8-F1
#
_cell.length_a   1.000
_cell.length_b   1.000
_cell.length_c   1.000
_cell.angle_alpha   90.00
_cell.angle_beta   90.00
_cell.angle_gamma   90.00
#
_symmetry.space_group_name_H-M   'P 1'
#
loop_
_entity.id
_entity.type
_entity.pdbx_description
1 polymer ?
#
loop_
_entity_poly.entity_id
_entity_poly.type
_entity_poly.pdbx_seq_one_letter_code
_entity_poly.pdbx_strand_id
1 'polypeptide(L)'
;MSVRFSGWRVEDSEYSVHHGELKMNKKPRRRGIYTMYHGTTVANAKLIVPNGFQRSQGGLLGEGVYVTRDVLKACNYPRNSTLSDRVVLKLRVRLGKCKEIRDDKDPLLTTWSKNGFDSAWVPPDAKMASVPSGLQENCVFDPRRVEVVGIARAHTSAIEKELVKLLDKKPEDRGDRNVCSLCRRRTHRDVPHVVHRCWACHQDICILMIEHKCRAKP
;
A
#
# COMPACT_ATOMS: atom_id res chain seq x y z
N MET A 1 42.41 -13.78 -8.56
CA MET A 1 41.80 -14.55 -7.45
C MET A 1 40.31 -14.68 -7.72
N SER A 2 39.78 -15.90 -7.76
CA SER A 2 38.34 -16.16 -7.94
C SER A 2 37.69 -16.47 -6.59
N VAL A 3 36.69 -15.69 -6.18
CA VAL A 3 35.91 -15.96 -4.97
C VAL A 3 34.81 -16.97 -5.32
N ARG A 4 34.71 -18.07 -4.57
CA ARG A 4 33.58 -19.01 -4.66
C ARG A 4 32.51 -18.57 -3.65
N PHE A 5 31.33 -18.21 -4.16
CA PHE A 5 30.18 -17.82 -3.35
C PHE A 5 29.05 -18.85 -3.54
N SER A 6 28.55 -19.43 -2.46
CA SER A 6 27.49 -20.44 -2.50
C SER A 6 26.49 -20.22 -1.36
N GLY A 7 25.25 -19.97 -1.74
CA GLY A 7 24.18 -19.63 -0.80
C GLY A 7 24.11 -18.14 -0.50
N TRP A 8 22.90 -17.67 -0.25
CA TRP A 8 22.66 -16.30 0.21
C TRP A 8 21.41 -16.26 1.04
N ARG A 9 21.36 -15.24 1.89
CA ARG A 9 20.13 -14.74 2.47
C ARG A 9 20.15 -13.24 2.24
N VAL A 10 19.12 -12.73 1.60
CA VAL A 10 18.90 -11.29 1.54
C VAL A 10 18.30 -10.91 2.88
N GLU A 11 19.11 -10.30 3.75
CA GLU A 11 18.58 -9.56 4.90
C GLU A 11 18.08 -8.21 4.41
N ASP A 12 16.90 -8.25 3.80
CA ASP A 12 16.22 -7.04 3.39
C ASP A 12 15.53 -6.46 4.63
N SER A 13 16.30 -5.71 5.42
CA SER A 13 15.79 -4.96 6.57
C SER A 13 14.67 -3.97 6.17
N GLU A 14 14.48 -3.75 4.86
CA GLU A 14 13.44 -2.90 4.25
C GLU A 14 12.40 -3.65 3.40
N TYR A 15 12.49 -4.98 3.20
CA TYR A 15 11.64 -5.74 2.24
C TYR A 15 11.01 -7.00 2.81
N SER A 16 11.16 -7.25 4.11
CA SER A 16 10.13 -7.98 4.83
C SER A 16 8.85 -7.18 4.69
N VAL A 17 8.02 -7.56 3.70
CA VAL A 17 6.67 -7.06 3.53
C VAL A 17 5.96 -7.42 4.83
N HIS A 18 5.94 -6.48 5.77
CA HIS A 18 5.16 -6.59 6.98
C HIS A 18 3.70 -6.52 6.54
N HIS A 19 3.17 -7.65 6.08
CA HIS A 19 1.74 -7.87 5.95
C HIS A 19 1.18 -7.82 7.36
N GLY A 20 0.68 -6.65 7.75
CA GLY A 20 0.15 -6.44 9.08
C GLY A 20 -0.46 -5.06 9.21
N GLU A 21 -1.40 -4.94 10.14
CA GLU A 21 -1.92 -3.65 10.57
C GLU A 21 -0.79 -2.88 11.28
N LEU A 22 -0.29 -1.83 10.64
CA LEU A 22 0.67 -0.94 11.28
C LEU A 22 -0.09 -0.10 12.31
N LYS A 23 0.30 -0.19 13.58
CA LYS A 23 -0.28 0.63 14.65
C LYS A 23 -0.27 2.11 14.27
N MET A 24 -1.32 2.84 14.66
CA MET A 24 -1.56 4.23 14.24
C MET A 24 -0.42 5.19 14.58
N ASN A 25 0.28 4.95 15.69
CA ASN A 25 1.40 5.77 16.20
C ASN A 25 2.78 5.38 15.62
N LYS A 26 2.86 4.39 14.73
CA LYS A 26 4.15 3.97 14.16
C LYS A 26 4.39 4.62 12.80
N LYS A 27 5.58 5.17 12.62
CA LYS A 27 6.03 5.71 11.34
C LYS A 27 5.95 4.64 10.25
N PRO A 28 5.41 4.97 9.05
CA PRO A 28 5.54 4.09 7.89
C PRO A 28 7.00 3.70 7.67
N ARG A 29 7.25 2.40 7.52
CA ARG A 29 8.55 1.92 7.04
C ARG A 29 8.64 2.18 5.55
N ARG A 30 9.85 2.49 5.08
CA ARG A 30 10.13 2.64 3.66
C ARG A 30 9.72 1.35 2.95
N ARG A 31 9.01 1.49 1.81
CA ARG A 31 8.50 0.35 0.99
C ARG A 31 7.49 -0.58 1.69
N GLY A 32 6.96 -0.20 2.86
CA GLY A 32 5.92 -0.98 3.53
C GLY A 32 4.60 -1.02 2.77
N ILE A 33 3.90 -2.14 2.89
CA ILE A 33 2.53 -2.34 2.39
C ILE A 33 1.60 -2.45 3.59
N TYR A 34 0.55 -1.62 3.63
CA TYR A 34 -0.31 -1.50 4.80
C TYR A 34 -1.78 -1.68 4.45
N THR A 35 -2.52 -2.32 5.36
CA THR A 35 -3.98 -2.23 5.38
C THR A 35 -4.37 -0.84 5.85
N MET A 36 -5.14 -0.11 5.03
CA MET A 36 -5.66 1.21 5.35
C MET A 36 -7.12 1.33 4.91
N TYR A 37 -7.75 2.45 5.24
CA TYR A 37 -9.17 2.68 5.04
C TYR A 37 -9.41 4.04 4.38
N HIS A 38 -10.46 4.10 3.56
CA HIS A 38 -10.96 5.32 2.95
C HIS A 38 -12.49 5.35 3.04
N GLY A 39 -13.02 6.40 3.65
CA GLY A 39 -14.46 6.67 3.71
C GLY A 39 -14.91 7.45 2.49
N THR A 40 -15.96 7.00 1.84
CA THR A 40 -16.52 7.64 0.64
C THR A 40 -18.04 7.40 0.55
N THR A 41 -18.70 7.99 -0.45
CA THR A 41 -20.12 7.72 -0.71
C THR A 41 -20.31 6.40 -1.43
N VAL A 42 -21.53 5.82 -1.37
CA VAL A 42 -21.86 4.61 -2.13
C VAL A 42 -21.61 4.82 -3.63
N ALA A 43 -22.04 5.97 -4.17
CA ALA A 43 -21.84 6.33 -5.57
C ALA A 43 -20.36 6.36 -5.97
N ASN A 44 -19.51 7.00 -5.16
CA ASN A 44 -18.08 7.04 -5.42
C ASN A 44 -17.42 5.67 -5.28
N ALA A 45 -17.85 4.85 -4.31
CA ALA A 45 -17.33 3.49 -4.17
C ALA A 45 -17.62 2.64 -5.42
N LYS A 46 -18.80 2.75 -6.03
CA LYS A 46 -19.13 2.06 -7.29
C LYS A 46 -18.21 2.47 -8.45
N LEU A 47 -17.66 3.68 -8.43
CA LEU A 47 -16.68 4.15 -9.41
C LEU A 47 -15.25 3.71 -9.06
N ILE A 48 -14.86 3.83 -7.78
CA ILE A 48 -13.50 3.57 -7.31
C ILE A 48 -13.17 2.07 -7.33
N VAL A 49 -14.11 1.20 -6.94
CA VAL A 49 -13.89 -0.25 -6.87
C VAL A 49 -13.40 -0.81 -8.20
N PRO A 50 -14.08 -0.58 -9.35
CA PRO A 50 -13.62 -1.08 -10.65
C PRO A 50 -12.45 -0.26 -11.23
N ASN A 51 -12.48 1.07 -11.12
CA ASN A 51 -11.56 1.94 -11.87
C ASN A 51 -10.28 2.32 -11.10
N GLY A 52 -10.24 2.06 -9.80
CA GLY A 52 -9.22 2.59 -8.91
C GLY A 52 -9.49 4.05 -8.51
N PHE A 53 -8.55 4.61 -7.75
CA PHE A 53 -8.66 5.97 -7.24
C PHE A 53 -8.23 7.02 -8.26
N GLN A 54 -8.79 8.22 -8.13
CA GLN A 54 -8.25 9.44 -8.70
C GLN A 54 -7.73 10.34 -7.58
N ARG A 55 -6.75 11.19 -7.88
CA ARG A 55 -6.21 12.15 -6.91
C ARG A 55 -7.25 13.23 -6.63
N SER A 56 -7.41 13.64 -5.37
CA SER A 56 -8.00 14.94 -5.07
C SER A 56 -7.09 16.05 -5.58
N GLN A 57 -7.65 17.21 -5.90
CA GLN A 57 -6.87 18.40 -6.32
C GLN A 57 -6.23 19.15 -5.15
N GLY A 58 -6.51 18.73 -3.90
CA GLY A 58 -5.99 19.38 -2.70
C GLY A 58 -6.45 18.72 -1.40
N GLY A 59 -6.27 19.47 -0.31
CA GLY A 59 -6.52 19.07 1.07
C GLY A 59 -5.34 19.43 1.96
N LEU A 60 -5.35 18.99 3.22
CA LEU A 60 -4.31 19.31 4.22
C LEU A 60 -2.89 19.07 3.71
N LEU A 61 -2.65 17.88 3.16
CA LEU A 61 -1.39 17.43 2.61
C LEU A 61 -1.27 17.66 1.08
N GLY A 62 -2.08 18.53 0.48
CA GLY A 62 -2.07 18.75 -0.97
C GLY A 62 -2.77 17.65 -1.77
N GLU A 63 -2.45 17.54 -3.07
CA GLU A 63 -3.11 16.60 -3.97
C GLU A 63 -2.73 15.12 -3.69
N GLY A 64 -3.72 14.23 -3.77
CA GLY A 64 -3.49 12.79 -3.65
C GLY A 64 -4.71 12.00 -3.19
N VAL A 65 -4.46 10.77 -2.76
CA VAL A 65 -5.48 9.88 -2.21
C VAL A 65 -5.34 9.83 -0.69
N TYR A 66 -6.36 10.31 0.00
CA TYR A 66 -6.39 10.37 1.46
C TYR A 66 -6.82 9.04 2.05
N VAL A 67 -6.00 8.50 2.95
CA VAL A 67 -6.22 7.21 3.59
C VAL A 67 -5.89 7.33 5.08
N THR A 68 -6.48 6.45 5.89
CA THR A 68 -6.24 6.41 7.34
C THR A 68 -6.05 4.96 7.79
N ARG A 69 -5.31 4.74 8.87
CA ARG A 69 -5.25 3.43 9.52
C ARG A 69 -6.42 3.19 10.47
N ASP A 70 -7.15 4.24 10.82
CA ASP A 70 -8.31 4.21 11.70
C ASP A 70 -9.59 4.08 10.88
N VAL A 71 -10.21 2.90 10.97
CA VAL A 71 -11.50 2.62 10.32
C VAL A 71 -12.62 3.52 10.84
N LEU A 72 -12.61 3.89 12.12
CA LEU A 72 -13.62 4.78 12.72
C LEU A 72 -13.45 6.20 12.19
N LYS A 73 -12.21 6.69 12.04
CA LYS A 73 -11.96 7.95 11.34
C LYS A 73 -12.54 7.89 9.92
N ALA A 74 -12.30 6.82 9.18
CA ALA A 74 -12.82 6.66 7.83
C ALA A 74 -14.36 6.70 7.78
N CYS A 75 -15.06 6.15 8.78
CA CYS A 75 -16.54 6.17 8.84
C CYS A 75 -17.15 7.56 8.91
N ASN A 76 -16.38 8.56 9.36
CA ASN A 76 -16.84 9.93 9.47
C ASN A 76 -16.76 10.70 8.15
N TYR A 77 -16.28 10.07 7.07
CA TYR A 77 -16.16 10.69 5.75
C TYR A 77 -17.07 10.05 4.70
N PRO A 78 -17.59 10.86 3.76
CA PRO A 78 -17.50 12.32 3.74
C PRO A 78 -18.38 12.98 4.83
N ARG A 79 -17.90 14.07 5.43
CA ARG A 79 -18.57 14.71 6.58
C ARG A 79 -19.98 15.20 6.27
N ASN A 80 -20.22 15.64 5.04
CA ASN A 80 -21.47 16.26 4.59
C ASN A 80 -22.42 15.27 3.89
N SER A 81 -22.25 13.96 4.07
CA SER A 81 -23.21 12.95 3.59
C SER A 81 -24.04 12.36 4.73
N THR A 82 -25.16 11.74 4.38
CA THR A 82 -25.95 10.93 5.31
C THR A 82 -25.18 9.68 5.73
N LEU A 83 -25.40 9.20 6.95
CA LEU A 83 -24.75 7.96 7.44
C LEU A 83 -25.07 6.75 6.56
N SER A 84 -26.26 6.72 5.96
CA SER A 84 -26.71 5.64 5.06
C SER A 84 -25.98 5.61 3.72
N ASP A 85 -25.42 6.74 3.29
CA ASP A 85 -24.63 6.85 2.05
C ASP A 85 -23.12 6.65 2.29
N ARG A 86 -22.67 6.47 3.53
CA ARG A 86 -21.24 6.26 3.82
C ARG A 86 -20.85 4.80 3.71
N VAL A 87 -19.72 4.55 3.04
CA VAL A 87 -19.05 3.26 2.99
C VAL A 87 -17.57 3.43 3.25
N VAL A 88 -16.94 2.40 3.81
CA VAL A 88 -15.50 2.36 4.07
C VAL A 88 -14.87 1.27 3.23
N LEU A 89 -13.95 1.67 2.36
CA LEU A 89 -13.14 0.76 1.55
C LEU A 89 -11.94 0.28 2.35
N LYS A 90 -11.65 -1.03 2.29
CA LYS A 90 -10.42 -1.63 2.82
C LYS A 90 -9.36 -1.66 1.72
N LEU A 91 -8.18 -1.15 2.03
CA LEU A 91 -7.16 -0.84 1.04
C LEU A 91 -5.84 -1.56 1.34
N ARG A 92 -5.14 -1.96 0.28
CA ARG A 92 -3.73 -2.33 0.31
C ARG A 92 -2.92 -1.16 -0.24
N VAL A 93 -2.14 -0.51 0.63
CA VAL A 93 -1.46 0.76 0.31
C VAL A 93 0.05 0.62 0.38
N ARG A 94 0.75 1.01 -0.70
CA ARG A 94 2.22 1.10 -0.77
C ARG A 94 2.69 2.52 -0.47
N LEU A 95 3.06 2.80 0.77
CA LEU A 95 3.40 4.17 1.21
C LEU A 95 4.77 4.66 0.70
N GLY A 96 5.69 3.76 0.35
CA GLY A 96 6.97 4.13 -0.26
C GLY A 96 7.83 5.03 0.64
N LYS A 97 8.45 6.07 0.06
CA LYS A 97 9.16 7.11 0.84
C LYS A 97 8.13 8.07 1.42
N CYS A 98 7.89 7.99 2.72
CA CYS A 98 6.88 8.79 3.41
C CYS A 98 7.48 10.00 4.13
N LYS A 99 6.94 11.20 3.87
CA LYS A 99 7.27 12.43 4.61
C LYS A 99 6.37 12.53 5.85
N GLU A 100 7.01 12.66 7.00
CA GLU A 100 6.32 12.96 8.25
C GLU A 100 6.15 14.48 8.39
N ILE A 101 4.91 14.91 8.65
CA ILE A 101 4.51 16.30 8.83
C ILE A 101 3.95 16.44 10.25
N ARG A 102 4.55 17.32 11.05
CA ARG A 102 4.16 17.55 12.47
C ARG A 102 3.76 18.99 12.79
N ASP A 103 3.92 19.88 11.83
CA ASP A 103 3.73 21.33 11.99
C ASP A 103 3.02 21.88 10.75
N ASP A 104 2.07 22.79 10.95
CA ASP A 104 1.37 23.52 9.89
C ASP A 104 2.31 24.39 9.06
N LYS A 105 3.47 24.75 9.62
CA LYS A 105 4.51 25.53 8.96
C LYS A 105 5.55 24.68 8.24
N ASP A 106 5.39 23.34 8.19
CA ASP A 106 6.33 22.49 7.45
C ASP A 106 6.34 22.92 5.97
N PRO A 107 7.51 23.30 5.41
CA PRO A 107 7.59 23.79 4.03
C PRO A 107 7.18 22.75 2.99
N LEU A 108 7.13 21.47 3.39
CA LEU A 108 6.70 20.36 2.54
C LEU A 108 5.25 19.94 2.78
N LEU A 109 4.45 20.67 3.57
CA LEU A 109 3.06 20.32 3.93
C LEU A 109 2.25 19.86 2.71
N THR A 110 2.31 20.61 1.60
CA THR A 110 1.59 20.30 0.35
C THR A 110 2.50 19.99 -0.84
N THR A 111 3.82 20.08 -0.67
CA THR A 111 4.81 19.98 -1.77
C THR A 111 5.73 18.77 -1.66
N TRP A 112 5.51 17.89 -0.68
CA TRP A 112 6.31 16.67 -0.45
C TRP A 112 6.43 15.79 -1.70
N SER A 113 5.39 15.69 -2.54
CA SER A 113 5.43 14.87 -3.76
C SER A 113 6.45 15.39 -4.77
N LYS A 114 6.52 16.71 -4.96
CA LYS A 114 7.52 17.39 -5.80
C LYS A 114 8.95 17.23 -5.27
N ASN A 115 9.10 16.86 -4.01
CA ASN A 115 10.38 16.62 -3.33
C ASN A 115 10.72 15.12 -3.23
N GLY A 116 10.13 14.28 -4.09
CA GLY A 116 10.48 12.87 -4.25
C GLY A 116 9.91 11.96 -3.15
N PHE A 117 8.88 12.40 -2.42
CA PHE A 117 8.14 11.55 -1.50
C PHE A 117 6.91 10.94 -2.18
N ASP A 118 6.63 9.68 -1.86
CA ASP A 118 5.50 8.93 -2.41
C ASP A 118 4.21 9.16 -1.62
N SER A 119 4.35 9.52 -0.35
CA SER A 119 3.26 9.83 0.56
C SER A 119 3.67 10.83 1.62
N ALA A 120 2.69 11.48 2.24
CA ALA A 120 2.84 12.23 3.47
C ALA A 120 1.99 11.63 4.61
N TRP A 121 2.41 11.89 5.83
CA TRP A 121 1.81 11.37 7.05
C TRP A 121 1.82 12.42 8.16
N VAL A 122 0.64 12.71 8.70
CA VAL A 122 0.49 13.39 9.99
C VAL A 122 0.35 12.32 11.07
N PRO A 123 1.29 12.23 12.04
CA PRO A 123 1.19 11.29 13.13
C PRO A 123 0.08 11.67 14.11
N PRO A 124 -0.43 10.70 14.90
CA PRO A 124 -1.18 11.02 16.11
C PRO A 124 -0.40 12.01 16.96
N ASP A 125 -1.11 12.89 17.65
CA ASP A 125 -0.55 13.87 18.59
C ASP A 125 0.34 14.96 17.95
N ALA A 126 0.35 15.07 16.62
CA ALA A 126 0.86 16.25 15.95
C ALA A 126 0.05 17.47 16.45
N LYS A 127 0.72 18.45 17.06
CA LYS A 127 0.12 19.68 17.58
C LYS A 127 -0.18 20.67 16.45
N MET A 128 -0.80 20.18 15.38
CA MET A 128 -1.19 20.95 14.20
C MET A 128 -2.58 21.53 14.42
N ALA A 129 -2.71 22.84 14.34
CA ALA A 129 -3.99 23.53 14.45
C ALA A 129 -4.94 23.13 13.31
N SER A 130 -4.39 22.80 12.14
CA SER A 130 -5.17 22.28 10.99
C SER A 130 -5.73 20.87 11.19
N VAL A 131 -5.29 20.14 12.23
CA VAL A 131 -5.81 18.81 12.61
C VAL A 131 -6.30 18.83 14.07
N PRO A 132 -7.40 19.54 14.39
CA PRO A 132 -7.87 19.67 15.78
C PRO A 132 -8.18 18.33 16.44
N SER A 133 -8.57 17.34 15.64
CA SER A 133 -8.86 15.98 16.12
C SER A 133 -7.63 15.24 16.66
N GLY A 134 -6.40 15.67 16.32
CA GLY A 134 -5.16 14.95 16.61
C GLY A 134 -5.05 13.58 15.92
N LEU A 135 -6.02 13.22 15.06
CA LEU A 135 -6.06 11.91 14.42
C LEU A 135 -5.17 11.86 13.19
N GLN A 136 -4.51 10.72 13.05
CA GLN A 136 -3.60 10.38 11.95
C GLN A 136 -4.19 10.63 10.56
N GLU A 137 -3.39 11.19 9.66
CA GLU A 137 -3.77 11.38 8.25
C GLU A 137 -2.64 10.92 7.32
N ASN A 138 -2.98 10.21 6.25
CA ASN A 138 -2.04 9.89 5.19
C ASN A 138 -2.57 10.38 3.84
N CYS A 139 -1.68 10.92 3.02
CA CYS A 139 -1.96 11.24 1.62
C CYS A 139 -0.95 10.51 0.73
N VAL A 140 -1.44 9.79 -0.28
CA VAL A 140 -0.62 9.04 -1.23
C VAL A 140 -0.71 9.71 -2.59
N PHE A 141 0.44 10.01 -3.19
CA PHE A 141 0.45 10.80 -4.42
C PHE A 141 -0.10 10.02 -5.60
N ASP A 142 0.49 8.85 -5.90
CA ASP A 142 0.12 8.02 -7.05
C ASP A 142 -1.02 7.05 -6.69
N PRO A 143 -2.22 7.18 -7.28
CA PRO A 143 -3.34 6.29 -7.00
C PRO A 143 -3.05 4.82 -7.28
N ARG A 144 -2.11 4.48 -8.16
CA ARG A 144 -1.70 3.09 -8.46
C ARG A 144 -1.05 2.38 -7.26
N ARG A 145 -0.70 3.14 -6.21
CA ARG A 145 -0.21 2.62 -4.92
C ARG A 145 -1.32 2.27 -3.93
N VAL A 146 -2.58 2.56 -4.28
CA VAL A 146 -3.76 2.36 -3.45
C VAL A 146 -4.70 1.39 -4.14
N GLU A 147 -4.78 0.18 -3.61
CA GLU A 147 -5.63 -0.87 -4.17
C GLU A 147 -6.79 -1.18 -3.25
N VAL A 148 -8.02 -1.19 -3.78
CA VAL A 148 -9.18 -1.68 -3.03
C VAL A 148 -9.12 -3.20 -2.97
N VAL A 149 -9.12 -3.74 -1.75
CA VAL A 149 -9.03 -5.18 -1.48
C VAL A 149 -10.24 -5.71 -0.69
N GLY A 150 -11.19 -4.84 -0.36
CA GLY A 150 -12.42 -5.23 0.34
C GLY A 150 -13.28 -4.05 0.74
N ILE A 151 -14.42 -4.35 1.33
CA ILE A 151 -15.34 -3.40 1.95
C ILE A 151 -15.24 -3.60 3.46
N ALA A 152 -14.81 -2.57 4.19
CA ALA A 152 -14.66 -2.65 5.64
C ALA A 152 -15.99 -2.43 6.35
N ARG A 153 -16.80 -1.47 5.86
CA ARG A 153 -18.12 -1.13 6.40
C ARG A 153 -19.04 -0.59 5.31
N ALA A 154 -20.31 -0.96 5.38
CA ALA A 154 -21.40 -0.36 4.62
C ALA A 154 -22.65 -0.26 5.51
N HIS A 155 -23.59 0.62 5.17
CA HIS A 155 -24.80 0.79 5.97
C HIS A 155 -25.73 -0.44 5.91
N THR A 156 -25.83 -1.09 4.76
CA THR A 156 -26.67 -2.28 4.55
C THR A 156 -25.88 -3.40 3.88
N SER A 157 -26.30 -4.64 4.14
CA SER A 157 -25.72 -5.83 3.51
C SER A 157 -25.96 -5.88 1.99
N ALA A 158 -27.00 -5.20 1.50
CA ALA A 158 -27.27 -5.08 0.06
C ALA A 158 -26.18 -4.24 -0.64
N ILE A 159 -25.81 -3.09 -0.06
CA ILE A 159 -24.73 -2.23 -0.56
C ILE A 159 -23.40 -2.98 -0.53
N GLU A 160 -23.10 -3.66 0.58
CA GLU A 160 -21.87 -4.44 0.72
C GLU A 160 -21.77 -5.52 -0.36
N LYS A 161 -22.82 -6.33 -0.54
CA LYS A 161 -22.86 -7.38 -1.57
C LYS A 161 -22.71 -6.82 -2.99
N GLU A 162 -23.30 -5.66 -3.27
CA GLU A 162 -23.15 -5.00 -4.57
C GLU A 162 -21.69 -4.60 -4.81
N LEU A 163 -21.05 -3.96 -3.85
CA LEU A 163 -19.65 -3.51 -3.96
C LEU A 163 -18.66 -4.69 -4.00
N VAL A 164 -18.91 -5.77 -3.26
CA VAL A 164 -18.10 -7.00 -3.32
C VAL A 164 -18.17 -7.64 -4.70
N LYS A 165 -19.36 -7.71 -5.33
CA LYS A 165 -19.49 -8.20 -6.71
C LYS A 165 -18.67 -7.38 -7.71
N LEU A 166 -18.47 -6.08 -7.48
CA LEU A 166 -17.62 -5.25 -8.32
C LEU A 166 -16.13 -5.55 -8.14
N LEU A 167 -15.70 -6.03 -6.95
CA LEU A 167 -14.33 -6.51 -6.73
C LEU A 167 -14.06 -7.79 -7.51
N ASP A 168 -15.03 -8.71 -7.58
CA ASP A 168 -14.89 -9.98 -8.32
C ASP A 168 -14.88 -9.77 -9.84
N LYS A 169 -15.52 -8.71 -10.32
CA LYS A 169 -15.60 -8.33 -11.74
C LYS A 169 -14.44 -7.47 -12.21
N LYS A 170 -13.52 -7.08 -11.33
CA LYS A 170 -12.32 -6.37 -11.78
C LYS A 170 -11.63 -7.28 -12.79
N PRO A 171 -11.39 -6.82 -14.04
CA PRO A 171 -10.62 -7.63 -14.97
C PRO A 171 -9.32 -7.97 -14.25
N GLU A 172 -9.07 -9.27 -14.08
CA GLU A 172 -7.75 -9.72 -13.67
C GLU A 172 -6.79 -9.02 -14.62
N ASP A 173 -5.90 -8.21 -14.04
CA ASP A 173 -4.83 -7.54 -14.74
C ASP A 173 -4.32 -8.45 -15.86
N ARG A 174 -4.49 -8.03 -17.12
CA ARG A 174 -4.12 -8.78 -18.32
C ARG A 174 -2.59 -8.81 -18.43
N GLY A 175 -1.98 -9.53 -17.50
CA GLY A 175 -0.57 -9.87 -17.43
C GLY A 175 -0.51 -11.29 -16.91
N ASP A 176 -0.35 -12.21 -17.86
CA ASP A 176 -0.06 -13.64 -17.70
C ASP A 176 0.40 -14.01 -16.28
N ARG A 177 -0.44 -14.73 -15.53
CA ARG A 177 -0.25 -15.07 -14.11
C ARG A 177 0.81 -16.15 -13.91
N ASN A 178 2.01 -15.92 -14.42
CA ASN A 178 3.13 -16.78 -14.11
C ASN A 178 3.76 -16.31 -12.78
N VAL A 179 3.58 -17.12 -11.75
CA VAL A 179 4.37 -17.01 -10.52
C VAL A 179 5.60 -17.87 -10.74
N CYS A 180 6.80 -17.33 -10.48
CA CYS A 180 8.02 -18.11 -10.58
C CYS A 180 7.99 -19.26 -9.56
N SER A 181 8.15 -20.49 -10.03
CA SER A 181 8.15 -21.71 -9.20
C SER A 181 9.25 -21.71 -8.14
N LEU A 182 10.36 -21.00 -8.37
CA LEU A 182 11.52 -20.98 -7.49
C LEU A 182 11.47 -19.87 -6.44
N CYS A 183 11.19 -18.63 -6.82
CA CYS A 183 11.17 -17.49 -5.88
C CYS A 183 9.77 -17.13 -5.37
N ARG A 184 8.70 -17.73 -5.94
CA ARG A 184 7.29 -17.47 -5.63
C ARG A 184 6.83 -16.02 -5.82
N ARG A 185 7.63 -15.18 -6.50
CA ARG A 185 7.26 -13.81 -6.87
C ARG A 185 6.56 -13.82 -8.24
N ARG A 186 5.66 -12.86 -8.46
CA ARG A 186 4.99 -12.65 -9.75
C ARG A 186 6.02 -12.30 -10.82
N THR A 187 5.90 -12.88 -12.02
CA THR A 187 6.70 -12.46 -13.17
C THR A 187 6.21 -11.11 -13.66
N HIS A 188 7.11 -10.12 -13.71
CA HIS A 188 6.84 -8.83 -14.32
C HIS A 188 7.62 -8.75 -15.64
N ARG A 189 7.04 -8.14 -16.68
CA ARG A 189 7.74 -8.03 -17.99
C ARG A 189 9.08 -7.28 -17.87
N ASP A 190 9.15 -6.31 -16.96
CA ASP A 190 10.33 -5.46 -16.78
C ASP A 190 11.44 -6.09 -15.91
N VAL A 191 11.16 -7.19 -15.19
CA VAL A 191 12.14 -7.86 -14.33
C VAL A 191 12.09 -9.35 -14.61
N PRO A 192 12.89 -9.85 -15.58
CA PRO A 192 12.89 -11.25 -15.94
C PRO A 192 13.37 -12.10 -14.76
N HIS A 193 12.67 -13.21 -14.53
CA HIS A 193 13.08 -14.21 -13.56
C HIS A 193 14.05 -15.16 -14.25
N VAL A 194 15.35 -14.96 -14.04
CA VAL A 194 16.38 -15.83 -14.61
C VAL A 194 16.65 -16.98 -13.65
N VAL A 195 16.56 -18.21 -14.16
CA VAL A 195 16.91 -19.44 -13.44
C VAL A 195 18.35 -19.80 -13.75
N HIS A 196 19.15 -20.02 -12.70
CA HIS A 196 20.50 -20.54 -12.78
C HIS A 196 20.62 -21.82 -11.96
N ARG A 197 21.69 -22.59 -12.17
CA ARG A 197 22.08 -23.66 -11.26
C ARG A 197 23.05 -23.12 -10.22
N CYS A 198 22.82 -23.43 -8.95
CA CYS A 198 23.79 -23.15 -7.89
C CYS A 198 25.11 -23.85 -8.21
N TRP A 199 26.23 -23.13 -8.14
CA TRP A 199 27.53 -23.66 -8.53
C TRP A 199 28.07 -24.75 -7.60
N ALA A 200 27.52 -24.86 -6.39
CA ALA A 200 27.96 -25.84 -5.39
C ALA A 200 26.99 -27.02 -5.24
N CYS A 201 25.68 -26.77 -5.09
CA CYS A 201 24.70 -27.86 -4.90
C CYS A 201 23.90 -28.22 -6.16
N HIS A 202 24.14 -27.52 -7.27
CA HIS A 202 23.46 -27.73 -8.57
C HIS A 202 21.93 -27.57 -8.56
N GLN A 203 21.33 -27.09 -7.45
CA GLN A 203 19.91 -26.78 -7.39
C GLN A 203 19.57 -25.58 -8.26
N ASP A 204 18.41 -25.62 -8.90
CA ASP A 204 17.87 -24.49 -9.64
C ASP A 204 17.51 -23.35 -8.66
N ILE A 205 17.99 -22.16 -8.98
CA ILE A 205 17.87 -20.94 -8.19
C ILE A 205 17.37 -19.81 -9.10
N CYS A 206 16.42 -19.02 -8.61
CA CYS A 206 16.00 -17.79 -9.29
C CYS A 206 16.77 -16.62 -8.70
N ILE A 207 17.30 -15.73 -9.54
CA ILE A 207 18.07 -14.55 -9.09
C ILE A 207 17.30 -13.63 -8.13
N LEU A 208 15.96 -13.72 -8.15
CA LEU A 208 15.08 -12.91 -7.30
C LEU A 208 14.65 -13.64 -6.01
N MET A 209 15.18 -14.82 -5.72
CA MET A 209 14.87 -15.53 -4.48
C MET A 209 15.53 -14.86 -3.28
N ILE A 210 14.80 -14.77 -2.17
CA ILE A 210 15.25 -14.12 -0.93
C ILE A 210 16.30 -14.94 -0.17
N GLU A 211 16.32 -16.25 -0.39
CA GLU A 211 17.22 -17.14 0.32
C GLU A 211 17.51 -18.38 -0.55
N HIS A 212 18.77 -18.77 -0.58
CA HIS A 212 19.21 -20.08 -1.02
C HIS A 212 20.13 -20.68 0.05
N LYS A 213 19.67 -21.73 0.72
CA LYS A 213 20.47 -22.50 1.68
C LYS A 213 21.21 -23.60 0.94
N CYS A 214 22.44 -23.32 0.52
CA CYS A 214 23.27 -24.32 -0.14
C CYS A 214 23.66 -25.42 0.86
N ARG A 215 23.27 -26.67 0.59
CA ARG A 215 23.60 -27.84 1.43
C ARG A 215 24.86 -28.59 0.97
N ALA A 216 25.55 -28.08 -0.05
CA ALA A 216 26.84 -28.63 -0.44
C ALA A 216 27.82 -28.41 0.72
N LYS A 217 28.47 -29.49 1.17
CA LYS A 217 29.56 -29.36 2.14
C LYS A 217 30.75 -28.66 1.45
N PRO A 218 31.46 -27.74 2.12
CA PRO A 218 32.68 -27.15 1.58
C PRO A 218 33.71 -28.22 1.22
#